data_AF-A0A061SKX5-F1
#
_entry.id   AF-A0A061SKX5-F1
#
_cell.length_a   1.000
_cell.length_b   1.000
_cell.length_c   1.000
_cell.angle_alpha   90.00
_cell.angle_beta   90.00
_cell.angle_gamma   90.00
#
_symmetry.space_group_name_H-M   'P 1'
#
loop_
_entity.id
_entity.type
_entity.pdbx_description
1 polymer ?
#
loop_
_entity_poly.entity_id
_entity_poly.type
_entity_poly.pdbx_seq_one_letter_code
_entity_poly.pdbx_strand_id
1 'polypeptide(L)'
;MCSGAFGLEAWFSQGRVPAYCSIHPELEAGVQCDICAKLKHAIPVHKSYHCTTKCFVQHWRVHKEMHDKAASAGRNSATENSNGMFRGNTYSNGGETWLEVGRSRCYTPCADDVGLVLRYECSIVDTHTGRAETTSLGSITTSRVRPAPNPPTRRMIPISFPDMKLSHSGGRFTMLSYNLLADLYASAELFDHCPSWALAWSYRKQNLLRELLSYKADIMCLQEVQSDHYEHFLAPELQRAGYTPIFKKKTTEVFTNNSYAIDGCATFFRRDKFSLVKKYEVEFNKAALSLVETLQNPAQKKAALSRLLKDNVALIAVLEATEASRQLICVANTHIHSNPELNDVKLWQVHTLLKGLEKIAASADIPMLVAGDFNSTPGSAAHHLLVNHVVEKNHPDLMNDPFGINKPHEKLVHDLSLASAYSAFADAADTSDEVEKQRQQLDPNYFEPKFSNTTREENLTLDYILYTMNALVPVSLLELPSEAELEQHAPGCRLPCPDFSSDHIALMAEFQYRRHGA
;
A
#
# COMPACT_ATOMS: atom_id res chain seq x y z
N MET A 1 -5.75 -3.75 -50.17
CA MET A 1 -6.34 -2.61 -49.44
C MET A 1 -7.62 -3.12 -48.78
N CYS A 2 -7.59 -3.50 -47.50
CA CYS A 2 -8.81 -3.78 -46.74
C CYS A 2 -9.02 -2.62 -45.76
N SER A 3 -9.39 -1.47 -46.30
CA SER A 3 -9.84 -0.30 -45.54
C SER A 3 -11.37 -0.34 -45.54
N GLY A 4 -11.97 -0.91 -44.50
CA GLY A 4 -13.40 -1.24 -44.58
C GLY A 4 -14.18 -1.35 -43.27
N ALA A 5 -13.56 -1.62 -42.12
CA ALA A 5 -14.30 -1.89 -40.89
C ALA A 5 -13.63 -1.28 -39.65
N PHE A 6 -14.44 -0.76 -38.72
CA PHE A 6 -14.00 -0.38 -37.37
C PHE A 6 -14.95 -0.97 -36.32
N GLY A 7 -14.45 -1.20 -35.10
CA GLY A 7 -15.26 -1.66 -33.98
C GLY A 7 -15.99 -0.49 -33.31
N LEU A 8 -17.29 -0.61 -33.09
CA LEU A 8 -18.05 0.22 -32.15
C LEU A 8 -18.09 -0.47 -30.80
N GLU A 9 -17.62 0.24 -29.78
CA GLU A 9 -17.55 -0.20 -28.39
C GLU A 9 -18.57 0.60 -27.57
N ALA A 10 -19.40 -0.08 -26.78
CA ALA A 10 -20.39 0.57 -25.93
C ALA A 10 -20.52 -0.12 -24.58
N TRP A 11 -20.72 0.69 -23.53
CA TRP A 11 -21.06 0.25 -22.19
C TRP A 11 -22.51 0.59 -21.90
N PHE A 12 -23.21 -0.35 -21.29
CA PHE A 12 -24.58 -0.18 -20.85
C PHE A 12 -24.70 -0.50 -19.36
N SER A 13 -25.50 0.28 -18.65
CA SER A 13 -25.88 0.06 -17.26
C SER A 13 -27.32 -0.43 -17.18
N GLN A 14 -27.63 -1.30 -16.23
CA GLN A 14 -28.97 -1.88 -16.10
C GLN A 14 -30.00 -0.78 -15.73
N GLY A 15 -30.89 -0.46 -16.66
CA GLY A 15 -31.82 0.68 -16.64
C GLY A 15 -33.10 0.51 -15.84
N ARG A 16 -33.29 -0.60 -15.13
CA ARG A 16 -34.31 -0.78 -14.07
C ARG A 16 -33.96 -2.03 -13.27
N VAL A 17 -33.79 -1.87 -11.96
CA VAL A 17 -33.46 -2.96 -11.03
C VAL A 17 -34.41 -2.84 -9.83
N PRO A 18 -34.88 -3.96 -9.24
CA PRO A 18 -35.42 -3.93 -7.88
C PRO A 18 -34.42 -3.23 -6.96
N ALA A 19 -34.93 -2.35 -6.09
CA ALA A 19 -34.08 -1.72 -5.09
C ALA A 19 -33.53 -2.77 -4.13
N TYR A 20 -32.39 -2.53 -3.47
CA TYR A 20 -31.76 -3.46 -2.52
C TYR A 20 -31.62 -2.84 -1.14
N CYS A 21 -31.64 -3.67 -0.11
CA CYS A 21 -31.58 -3.21 1.27
C CYS A 21 -30.25 -2.54 1.59
N SER A 22 -30.31 -1.33 2.15
CA SER A 22 -29.15 -0.56 2.61
C SER A 22 -28.35 -1.22 3.73
N ILE A 23 -28.97 -2.16 4.46
CA ILE A 23 -28.37 -2.92 5.57
C ILE A 23 -27.95 -4.33 5.14
N HIS A 24 -28.65 -4.91 4.17
CA HIS A 24 -28.49 -6.28 3.69
C HIS A 24 -28.34 -6.25 2.16
N PRO A 25 -27.19 -5.84 1.63
CA PRO A 25 -27.00 -5.55 0.20
C PRO A 25 -27.28 -6.75 -0.73
N GLU A 26 -27.35 -7.96 -0.18
CA GLU A 26 -27.68 -9.21 -0.83
C GLU A 26 -29.19 -9.47 -0.99
N LEU A 27 -30.06 -8.69 -0.32
CA LEU A 27 -31.52 -8.86 -0.32
C LEU A 27 -32.23 -7.72 -1.05
N GLU A 28 -33.23 -8.07 -1.88
CA GLU A 28 -34.12 -7.11 -2.51
C GLU A 28 -34.91 -6.32 -1.47
N ALA A 29 -35.06 -5.02 -1.72
CA ALA A 29 -35.79 -4.09 -0.88
C ALA A 29 -37.29 -4.26 -1.08
N GLY A 30 -37.96 -4.73 -0.03
CA GLY A 30 -39.42 -4.70 0.06
C GLY A 30 -39.98 -3.39 0.61
N VAL A 31 -39.14 -2.48 1.14
CA VAL A 31 -39.55 -1.25 1.81
C VAL A 31 -38.63 -0.09 1.43
N GLN A 32 -39.23 1.09 1.20
CA GLN A 32 -38.50 2.35 1.01
C GLN A 32 -38.97 3.40 2.03
N CYS A 33 -38.04 4.17 2.58
CA CYS A 33 -38.34 5.32 3.43
C CYS A 33 -38.70 6.55 2.56
N ASP A 34 -39.96 6.99 2.66
CA ASP A 34 -40.47 8.16 1.94
C ASP A 34 -39.74 9.46 2.28
N ILE A 35 -39.25 9.60 3.52
CA ILE A 35 -38.53 10.80 3.97
C ILE A 35 -37.17 10.87 3.27
N CYS A 36 -36.40 9.78 3.28
CA CYS A 36 -35.15 9.69 2.52
C CYS A 36 -35.36 9.90 1.01
N ALA A 37 -36.43 9.32 0.45
CA ALA A 37 -36.75 9.48 -0.96
C ALA A 37 -37.03 10.95 -1.34
N LYS A 38 -37.69 11.71 -0.45
CA LYS A 38 -37.92 13.15 -0.62
C LYS A 38 -36.67 14.00 -0.37
N LEU A 39 -35.76 13.53 0.48
CA LEU A 39 -34.47 14.17 0.80
C LEU A 39 -33.31 13.69 -0.09
N LYS A 40 -33.58 13.24 -1.32
CA LYS A 40 -32.57 12.70 -2.25
C LYS A 40 -31.37 13.61 -2.57
N HIS A 41 -31.47 14.90 -2.27
CA HIS A 41 -30.39 15.89 -2.39
C HIS A 41 -29.40 15.85 -1.22
N ALA A 42 -29.80 15.32 -0.08
CA ALA A 42 -29.00 15.22 1.15
C ALA A 42 -28.75 13.75 1.58
N ILE A 43 -29.56 12.81 1.10
CA ILE A 43 -29.46 11.38 1.42
C ILE A 43 -29.44 10.58 0.10
N PRO A 44 -28.38 9.77 -0.15
CA PRO A 44 -28.33 8.92 -1.34
C PRO A 44 -29.53 7.97 -1.41
N VAL A 45 -30.15 7.84 -2.59
CA VAL A 45 -31.38 7.07 -2.80
C VAL A 45 -31.23 5.60 -2.36
N HIS A 46 -30.05 4.99 -2.55
CA HIS A 46 -29.80 3.60 -2.13
C HIS A 46 -29.95 3.40 -0.60
N LYS A 47 -29.69 4.44 0.21
CA LYS A 47 -29.84 4.37 1.67
C LYS A 47 -31.30 4.45 2.13
N SER A 48 -32.24 4.72 1.23
CA SER A 48 -33.67 4.76 1.53
C SER A 48 -34.32 3.38 1.58
N TYR A 49 -33.63 2.32 1.16
CA TYR A 49 -34.20 1.00 0.92
C TYR A 49 -33.90 -0.02 2.02
N HIS A 50 -34.85 -0.91 2.31
CA HIS A 50 -34.77 -1.97 3.31
C HIS A 50 -35.44 -3.26 2.82
N CYS A 51 -34.90 -4.42 3.15
CA CYS A 51 -35.42 -5.71 2.66
C CYS A 51 -36.81 -6.03 3.21
N THR A 52 -37.09 -5.64 4.44
CA THR A 52 -38.39 -5.88 5.10
C THR A 52 -38.71 -4.75 6.10
N THR A 53 -39.98 -4.64 6.49
CA THR A 53 -40.40 -3.72 7.58
C THR A 53 -39.68 -4.03 8.89
N LYS A 54 -39.36 -5.31 9.15
CA LYS A 54 -38.60 -5.73 10.34
C LYS A 54 -37.17 -5.18 10.29
N CYS A 55 -36.48 -5.28 9.15
CA CYS A 55 -35.17 -4.67 8.94
C CYS A 55 -35.23 -3.15 9.14
N PHE A 56 -36.24 -2.47 8.58
CA PHE A 56 -36.39 -1.03 8.78
C PHE A 56 -36.54 -0.64 10.25
N VAL A 57 -37.40 -1.34 11.01
CA VAL A 57 -37.63 -1.06 12.43
C VAL A 57 -36.40 -1.37 13.29
N GLN A 58 -35.72 -2.49 13.04
CA GLN A 58 -34.52 -2.89 13.78
C GLN A 58 -33.36 -1.90 13.61
N HIS A 59 -33.24 -1.30 12.43
CA HIS A 59 -32.18 -0.34 12.10
C HIS A 59 -32.64 1.12 12.13
N TRP A 60 -33.84 1.40 12.68
CA TRP A 60 -34.43 2.74 12.72
C TRP A 60 -33.55 3.77 13.45
N ARG A 61 -32.84 3.37 14.52
CA ARG A 61 -31.98 4.28 15.28
C ARG A 61 -30.89 4.89 14.40
N VAL A 62 -30.16 4.07 13.66
CA VAL A 62 -29.10 4.49 12.72
C VAL A 62 -29.69 5.27 11.55
N HIS A 63 -30.84 4.81 11.03
CA HIS A 63 -31.52 5.47 9.92
C HIS A 63 -32.05 6.87 10.30
N LYS A 64 -32.54 7.06 11.54
CA LYS A 64 -33.01 8.35 12.06
C LYS A 64 -31.88 9.36 12.19
N GLU A 65 -30.69 8.95 12.63
CA GLU A 65 -29.52 9.85 12.68
C GLU A 65 -29.17 10.43 11.30
N MET A 66 -29.42 9.68 10.22
CA MET A 66 -29.25 10.21 8.86
C MET A 66 -30.28 11.30 8.53
N HIS A 67 -31.53 11.17 8.96
CA HIS A 67 -32.53 12.22 8.82
C HIS A 67 -32.12 13.48 9.60
N ASP A 68 -31.65 13.32 10.83
CA ASP A 68 -31.26 14.43 11.70
C ASP A 68 -30.05 15.18 11.11
N LYS A 69 -29.08 14.46 10.52
CA LYS A 69 -27.94 15.03 9.76
C LYS A 69 -28.39 15.75 8.48
N ALA A 70 -29.32 15.19 7.73
CA ALA A 70 -29.83 15.82 6.50
C ALA A 70 -30.67 17.09 6.80
N ALA A 71 -31.46 17.07 7.86
CA ALA A 71 -32.29 18.20 8.29
C ALA A 71 -31.45 19.38 8.84
N SER A 72 -30.27 19.10 9.41
CA SER A 72 -29.33 20.13 9.87
C SER A 72 -28.50 20.73 8.74
N ALA A 73 -28.23 19.99 7.65
CA ALA A 73 -27.56 20.48 6.45
C ALA A 73 -28.44 21.42 5.61
N GLY A 74 -29.78 21.26 5.62
CA GLY A 74 -30.72 22.04 4.81
C GLY A 74 -30.96 23.51 5.21
N ARG A 75 -30.25 24.05 6.21
CA ARG A 75 -30.37 25.48 6.61
C ARG A 75 -29.37 26.42 5.97
N ASN A 76 -28.34 25.91 5.30
CA ASN A 76 -27.34 26.74 4.61
C ASN A 76 -27.16 26.28 3.17
N SER A 77 -27.34 27.22 2.24
CA SER A 77 -27.15 27.12 0.79
C SER A 77 -28.38 26.71 -0.03
N ALA A 78 -29.08 27.74 -0.51
CA ALA A 78 -29.83 27.69 -1.76
C ALA A 78 -29.02 28.47 -2.79
N THR A 79 -28.53 27.77 -3.81
CA THR A 79 -28.52 28.11 -5.25
C THR A 79 -27.41 27.30 -5.92
N GLU A 80 -27.75 26.40 -6.85
CA GLU A 80 -27.07 26.33 -8.15
C GLU A 80 -27.80 25.44 -9.16
N ASN A 81 -27.70 25.89 -10.41
CA ASN A 81 -28.43 25.47 -11.61
C ASN A 81 -28.13 24.02 -12.02
N SER A 82 -29.20 23.28 -12.37
CA SER A 82 -29.11 22.04 -13.15
C SER A 82 -29.12 22.35 -14.64
N ASN A 83 -28.09 21.90 -15.36
CA ASN A 83 -28.09 21.84 -16.82
C ASN A 83 -27.36 20.57 -17.29
N GLY A 84 -28.00 19.80 -18.19
CA GLY A 84 -27.32 18.84 -19.06
C GLY A 84 -27.66 17.35 -18.88
N MET A 85 -28.92 16.95 -19.07
CA MET A 85 -29.31 15.55 -19.23
C MET A 85 -28.98 15.09 -20.66
N PHE A 86 -27.92 14.28 -20.85
CA PHE A 86 -27.67 13.59 -22.12
C PHE A 86 -28.71 12.49 -22.32
N ARG A 87 -29.50 12.58 -23.39
CA ARG A 87 -30.44 11.53 -23.83
C ARG A 87 -29.66 10.43 -24.56
N GLY A 88 -29.26 9.38 -23.85
CA GLY A 88 -28.74 8.15 -24.44
C GLY A 88 -29.88 7.24 -24.97
N ASN A 89 -29.60 6.47 -26.03
CA ASN A 89 -30.55 5.51 -26.60
C ASN A 89 -30.83 4.38 -25.59
N THR A 90 -32.11 4.11 -25.34
CA THR A 90 -32.57 2.99 -24.50
C THR A 90 -32.77 1.76 -25.36
N TYR A 91 -32.15 0.63 -25.01
CA TYR A 91 -32.37 -0.66 -25.67
C TYR A 91 -33.10 -1.61 -24.71
N SER A 92 -34.22 -2.17 -25.17
CA SER A 92 -35.00 -3.17 -24.43
C SER A 92 -34.97 -4.49 -25.20
N ASN A 93 -34.41 -5.53 -24.60
CA ASN A 93 -34.53 -6.90 -25.11
C ASN A 93 -34.82 -7.82 -23.91
N GLY A 94 -35.93 -8.55 -23.92
CA GLY A 94 -36.26 -9.55 -22.89
C GLY A 94 -36.74 -9.04 -21.52
N GLY A 95 -37.15 -7.77 -21.39
CA GLY A 95 -37.69 -7.22 -20.13
C GLY A 95 -36.67 -6.48 -19.25
N GLU A 96 -35.38 -6.59 -19.55
CA GLU A 96 -34.32 -5.79 -18.94
C GLU A 96 -34.08 -4.52 -19.75
N THR A 97 -34.12 -3.37 -19.08
CA THR A 97 -33.78 -2.07 -19.70
C THR A 97 -32.27 -1.89 -19.59
N TRP A 98 -31.60 -1.42 -20.64
CA TRP A 98 -30.17 -1.09 -20.62
C TRP A 98 -29.97 0.36 -21.09
N LEU A 99 -29.21 1.13 -20.32
CA LEU A 99 -28.89 2.54 -20.56
C LEU A 99 -27.44 2.66 -21.01
N GLU A 100 -27.17 3.22 -22.18
CA GLU A 100 -25.81 3.45 -22.65
C GLU A 100 -25.10 4.49 -21.74
N VAL A 101 -23.96 4.12 -21.15
CA VAL A 101 -23.18 4.95 -20.22
C VAL A 101 -21.80 5.34 -20.77
N GLY A 102 -21.33 4.73 -21.85
CA GLY A 102 -20.06 5.12 -22.47
C GLY A 102 -19.78 4.47 -23.82
N ARG A 103 -18.89 5.09 -24.62
CA ARG A 103 -18.43 4.61 -25.94
C ARG A 103 -16.90 4.54 -26.02
N SER A 104 -16.32 3.75 -25.13
CA SER A 104 -14.88 3.56 -25.05
C SER A 104 -14.57 2.13 -24.63
N ARG A 105 -13.41 1.63 -25.04
CA ARG A 105 -12.87 0.35 -24.59
C ARG A 105 -12.78 0.23 -23.07
N CYS A 106 -12.64 1.36 -22.38
CA CYS A 106 -12.60 1.43 -20.93
C CYS A 106 -13.71 2.33 -20.40
N TYR A 107 -14.39 1.86 -19.36
CA TYR A 107 -15.37 2.63 -18.60
C TYR A 107 -15.03 2.55 -17.12
N THR A 108 -15.00 3.71 -16.44
CA THR A 108 -14.82 3.80 -14.99
C THR A 108 -16.19 4.03 -14.37
N PRO A 109 -16.73 3.06 -13.60
CA PRO A 109 -18.04 3.22 -12.98
C PRO A 109 -18.10 4.43 -12.06
N CYS A 110 -19.24 5.11 -12.03
CA CYS A 110 -19.50 6.25 -11.14
C CYS A 110 -20.41 5.84 -9.97
N ALA A 111 -20.71 6.79 -9.08
CA ALA A 111 -21.58 6.54 -7.93
C ALA A 111 -22.99 6.07 -8.32
N ASP A 112 -23.50 6.51 -9.48
CA ASP A 112 -24.82 6.11 -9.99
C ASP A 112 -24.84 4.66 -10.51
N ASP A 113 -23.67 4.10 -10.85
CA ASP A 113 -23.56 2.71 -11.29
C ASP A 113 -23.56 1.72 -10.11
N VAL A 114 -23.35 2.18 -8.88
CA VAL A 114 -23.25 1.31 -7.70
C VAL A 114 -24.51 0.47 -7.52
N GLY A 115 -24.32 -0.85 -7.41
CA GLY A 115 -25.38 -1.85 -7.35
C GLY A 115 -25.90 -2.29 -8.72
N LEU A 116 -25.53 -1.62 -9.81
CA LEU A 116 -25.94 -1.96 -11.18
C LEU A 116 -24.95 -2.93 -11.82
N VAL A 117 -25.45 -3.74 -12.76
CA VAL A 117 -24.62 -4.55 -13.65
C VAL A 117 -24.26 -3.70 -14.87
N LEU A 118 -23.00 -3.76 -15.29
CA LEU A 118 -22.54 -3.15 -16.53
C LEU A 118 -22.43 -4.22 -17.61
N ARG A 119 -22.75 -3.85 -18.85
CA ARG A 119 -22.61 -4.69 -20.04
C ARG A 119 -21.73 -3.98 -21.05
N TYR A 120 -20.67 -4.65 -21.47
CA TYR A 120 -19.84 -4.22 -22.58
C TYR A 120 -20.28 -4.93 -23.85
N GLU A 121 -20.48 -4.18 -24.93
CA GLU A 121 -20.78 -4.71 -26.26
C GLU A 121 -19.77 -4.17 -27.28
N CYS A 122 -19.35 -5.06 -28.19
CA CYS A 122 -18.53 -4.70 -29.34
C CYS A 122 -19.23 -5.15 -30.63
N SER A 123 -19.36 -4.22 -31.59
CA SER A 123 -19.99 -4.47 -32.88
C SER A 123 -19.07 -4.03 -34.02
N ILE A 124 -19.09 -4.74 -35.15
CA ILE A 124 -18.34 -4.35 -36.34
C ILE A 124 -19.20 -3.42 -37.18
N VAL A 125 -18.64 -2.29 -37.60
CA VAL A 125 -19.30 -1.36 -38.52
C VAL A 125 -18.59 -1.37 -39.85
N ASP A 126 -19.36 -1.57 -40.91
CA ASP A 126 -18.92 -1.36 -42.29
C ASP A 126 -18.77 0.15 -42.54
N THR A 127 -17.57 0.57 -42.93
CA THR A 127 -17.18 1.98 -43.14
C THR A 127 -17.89 2.64 -44.33
N HIS A 128 -18.42 1.86 -45.27
CA HIS A 128 -19.08 2.38 -46.46
C HIS A 128 -20.57 2.66 -46.22
N THR A 129 -21.21 1.90 -45.34
CA THR A 129 -22.64 2.01 -45.07
C THR A 129 -22.97 2.68 -43.73
N GLY A 130 -22.00 2.77 -42.81
CA GLY A 130 -22.20 3.30 -41.45
C GLY A 130 -23.19 2.49 -40.62
N ARG A 131 -23.61 1.32 -41.10
CA ARG A 131 -24.50 0.40 -40.41
C ARG A 131 -23.67 -0.63 -39.67
N ALA A 132 -23.96 -0.82 -38.38
CA ALA A 132 -23.42 -1.96 -37.64
C ALA A 132 -23.89 -3.24 -38.34
N GLU A 133 -22.96 -4.10 -38.74
CA GLU A 133 -23.33 -5.44 -39.16
C GLU A 133 -23.91 -6.15 -37.93
N THR A 134 -25.11 -6.71 -38.08
CA THR A 134 -25.98 -7.22 -37.01
C THR A 134 -25.39 -8.38 -36.18
N THR A 135 -24.15 -8.78 -36.46
CA THR A 135 -23.38 -9.76 -35.68
C THR A 135 -22.63 -9.03 -34.57
N SER A 136 -23.28 -8.86 -33.41
CA SER A 136 -22.58 -8.59 -32.14
C SER A 136 -21.47 -9.64 -31.98
N LEU A 137 -20.22 -9.19 -31.86
CA LEU A 137 -19.07 -10.09 -31.68
C LEU A 137 -19.03 -10.71 -30.27
N GLY A 138 -19.86 -10.21 -29.36
CA GLY A 138 -19.98 -10.68 -27.98
C GLY A 138 -20.39 -9.56 -27.04
N SER A 139 -21.21 -9.90 -26.05
CA SER A 139 -21.53 -9.05 -24.91
C SER A 139 -21.00 -9.69 -23.64
N ILE A 140 -20.32 -8.91 -22.79
CA ILE A 140 -19.87 -9.38 -21.47
C ILE A 140 -20.56 -8.52 -20.41
N THR A 141 -21.10 -9.17 -19.38
CA THR A 141 -21.65 -8.49 -18.21
C THR A 141 -20.71 -8.58 -17.02
N THR A 142 -20.66 -7.52 -16.21
CA THR A 142 -19.88 -7.48 -14.98
C THR A 142 -20.69 -8.05 -13.82
N SER A 143 -20.03 -8.30 -12.68
CA SER A 143 -20.73 -8.31 -11.39
C SER A 143 -21.30 -6.91 -11.09
N ARG A 144 -22.18 -6.81 -10.09
CA ARG A 144 -22.69 -5.51 -9.63
C ARG A 144 -21.53 -4.60 -9.22
N VAL A 145 -21.57 -3.35 -9.67
CA VAL A 145 -20.60 -2.33 -9.27
C VAL A 145 -20.69 -2.12 -7.76
N ARG A 146 -19.54 -2.13 -7.09
CA ARG A 146 -19.44 -1.88 -5.65
C ARG A 146 -19.05 -0.43 -5.40
N PRO A 147 -19.40 0.14 -4.24
CA PRO A 147 -18.84 1.42 -3.82
C PRO A 147 -17.30 1.36 -3.88
N ALA A 148 -16.68 2.44 -4.32
CA ALA A 148 -15.23 2.58 -4.17
C ALA A 148 -14.89 2.59 -2.67
N PRO A 149 -13.76 1.98 -2.27
CA PRO A 149 -13.32 2.07 -0.88
C PRO A 149 -13.03 3.52 -0.53
N ASN A 150 -13.29 3.86 0.73
CA ASN A 150 -13.10 5.21 1.25
C ASN A 150 -12.29 5.15 2.56
N PRO A 151 -11.02 4.68 2.49
CA PRO A 151 -10.16 4.67 3.66
C PRO A 151 -9.94 6.09 4.18
N PRO A 152 -9.64 6.26 5.48
CA PRO A 152 -9.25 7.54 6.05
C PRO A 152 -8.12 8.19 5.27
N THR A 153 -8.26 9.47 4.94
CA THR A 153 -7.18 10.22 4.31
C THR A 153 -6.13 10.58 5.35
N ARG A 154 -4.93 10.04 5.20
CA ARG A 154 -3.80 10.29 6.08
C ARG A 154 -3.03 11.54 5.66
N ARG A 155 -2.64 12.38 6.63
CA ARG A 155 -1.93 13.64 6.38
C ARG A 155 -0.48 13.56 6.88
N MET A 156 0.38 14.36 6.26
CA MET A 156 1.74 14.59 6.78
C MET A 156 1.64 15.53 7.99
N ILE A 157 2.06 15.05 9.15
CA ILE A 157 2.13 15.81 10.40
C ILE A 157 3.51 16.46 10.47
N PRO A 158 3.59 17.80 10.44
CA PRO A 158 4.86 18.51 10.61
C PRO A 158 5.45 18.24 11.99
N ILE A 159 6.77 18.10 12.05
CA ILE A 159 7.50 17.99 13.30
C ILE A 159 8.63 19.02 13.33
N SER A 160 8.95 19.51 14.53
CA SER A 160 10.05 20.45 14.74
C SER A 160 10.90 20.04 15.92
N PHE A 161 12.19 20.36 15.86
CA PHE A 161 13.16 20.11 16.94
C PHE A 161 13.76 21.42 17.43
N PRO A 162 14.19 21.53 18.71
CA PRO A 162 14.67 22.77 19.29
C PRO A 162 15.88 23.37 18.55
N ASP A 163 16.79 22.51 18.08
CA ASP A 163 18.04 22.92 17.40
C ASP A 163 17.91 22.97 15.86
N MET A 164 16.70 22.80 15.32
CA MET A 164 16.51 22.71 13.88
C MET A 164 16.50 24.10 13.22
N LYS A 165 17.66 24.55 12.75
CA LYS A 165 17.74 25.65 11.77
C LYS A 165 17.31 25.15 10.39
N LEU A 166 16.00 25.07 10.14
CA LEU A 166 15.46 24.79 8.82
C LEU A 166 15.97 25.84 7.82
N SER A 167 16.78 25.41 6.87
CA SER A 167 17.11 26.25 5.72
C SER A 167 15.92 26.23 4.77
N HIS A 168 15.41 27.40 4.38
CA HIS A 168 14.43 27.53 3.30
C HIS A 168 15.01 27.05 1.93
N SER A 169 16.33 26.83 1.86
CA SER A 169 17.05 26.36 0.66
C SER A 169 17.53 24.90 0.73
N GLY A 170 17.23 24.15 1.81
CA GLY A 170 17.64 22.76 1.92
C GLY A 170 16.66 21.88 1.14
N GLY A 171 17.13 21.17 0.12
CA GLY A 171 16.29 20.29 -0.71
C GLY A 171 15.48 19.34 0.17
N ARG A 172 14.17 19.29 -0.07
CA ARG A 172 13.23 18.40 0.63
C ARG A 172 12.74 17.33 -0.31
N PHE A 173 12.54 16.14 0.24
CA PHE A 173 11.96 15.04 -0.50
C PHE A 173 11.21 14.12 0.44
N THR A 174 10.30 13.33 -0.11
CA THR A 174 9.51 12.36 0.63
C THR A 174 9.87 10.93 0.27
N MET A 175 9.83 10.05 1.26
CA MET A 175 10.04 8.61 1.10
C MET A 175 8.86 7.84 1.71
N LEU A 176 8.28 6.93 0.92
CA LEU A 176 7.26 5.97 1.32
C LEU A 176 7.88 4.57 1.45
N SER A 177 7.48 3.80 2.45
CA SER A 177 7.69 2.35 2.54
C SER A 177 6.34 1.65 2.67
N TYR A 178 6.09 0.61 1.87
CA TYR A 178 4.82 -0.11 1.92
C TYR A 178 4.90 -1.56 1.39
N ASN A 179 4.59 -2.53 2.25
CA ASN A 179 4.34 -3.90 1.84
C ASN A 179 2.92 -4.01 1.23
N LEU A 180 2.82 -4.48 -0.02
CA LEU A 180 1.57 -4.47 -0.80
C LEU A 180 0.71 -5.73 -0.65
N LEU A 181 1.14 -6.73 0.11
CA LEU A 181 0.55 -8.06 0.18
C LEU A 181 0.49 -8.74 -1.20
N ALA A 182 1.47 -9.58 -1.53
CA ALA A 182 1.49 -10.27 -2.81
C ALA A 182 0.27 -11.18 -2.95
N ASP A 183 -0.27 -11.31 -4.17
CA ASP A 183 -1.47 -12.13 -4.39
C ASP A 183 -1.22 -13.62 -4.13
N LEU A 184 0.03 -14.06 -4.28
CA LEU A 184 0.46 -15.41 -3.89
C LEU A 184 0.32 -15.69 -2.38
N TYR A 185 0.25 -14.66 -1.53
CA TYR A 185 0.00 -14.79 -0.08
C TYR A 185 -1.42 -14.40 0.33
N ALA A 186 -2.18 -13.71 -0.54
CA ALA A 186 -3.54 -13.24 -0.29
C ALA A 186 -4.60 -14.37 -0.36
N SER A 187 -4.47 -15.39 0.50
CA SER A 187 -5.36 -16.56 0.53
C SER A 187 -6.50 -16.40 1.53
N ALA A 188 -7.66 -17.00 1.23
CA ALA A 188 -8.81 -17.01 2.13
C ALA A 188 -8.57 -17.83 3.43
N GLU A 189 -7.52 -18.67 3.46
CA GLU A 189 -7.11 -19.39 4.67
C GLU A 189 -6.41 -18.47 5.66
N LEU A 190 -5.52 -17.61 5.16
CA LEU A 190 -4.79 -16.64 5.99
C LEU A 190 -5.68 -15.44 6.37
N PHE A 191 -6.58 -15.04 5.48
CA PHE A 191 -7.43 -13.86 5.64
C PHE A 191 -8.92 -14.24 5.66
N ASP A 192 -9.31 -15.14 6.56
CA ASP A 192 -10.69 -15.67 6.71
C ASP A 192 -11.74 -14.57 7.02
N HIS A 193 -11.29 -13.44 7.56
CA HIS A 193 -12.11 -12.27 7.87
C HIS A 193 -12.36 -11.37 6.67
N CYS A 194 -11.52 -11.42 5.65
CA CYS A 194 -11.61 -10.54 4.49
C CYS A 194 -12.49 -11.20 3.42
N PRO A 195 -13.56 -10.54 2.94
CA PRO A 195 -14.38 -11.08 1.86
C PRO A 195 -13.51 -11.39 0.63
N SER A 196 -13.69 -12.55 0.01
CA SER A 196 -12.87 -13.01 -1.12
C SER A 196 -12.80 -12.02 -2.29
N TRP A 197 -13.85 -11.25 -2.52
CA TRP A 197 -13.88 -10.20 -3.55
C TRP A 197 -12.99 -8.99 -3.21
N ALA A 198 -12.80 -8.68 -1.93
CA ALA A 198 -11.93 -7.60 -1.46
C ALA A 198 -10.47 -8.06 -1.43
N LEU A 199 -10.24 -9.34 -1.15
CA LEU A 199 -8.92 -9.97 -1.17
C LEU A 199 -8.39 -10.18 -2.60
N ALA A 200 -9.28 -10.35 -3.58
CA ALA A 200 -8.89 -10.58 -4.97
C ALA A 200 -8.03 -9.44 -5.54
N TRP A 201 -6.92 -9.78 -6.21
CA TRP A 201 -6.04 -8.81 -6.87
C TRP A 201 -6.76 -7.81 -7.78
N SER A 202 -7.79 -8.27 -8.51
CA SER A 202 -8.57 -7.42 -9.40
C SER A 202 -9.20 -6.20 -8.71
N TYR A 203 -9.54 -6.34 -7.42
CA TYR A 203 -10.02 -5.26 -6.56
C TYR A 203 -8.86 -4.49 -5.95
N ARG A 204 -7.94 -5.18 -5.27
CA ARG A 204 -6.81 -4.57 -4.54
C ARG A 204 -5.94 -3.67 -5.41
N LYS A 205 -5.63 -4.09 -6.64
CA LYS A 205 -4.68 -3.38 -7.51
C LYS A 205 -5.05 -1.92 -7.79
N GLN A 206 -6.35 -1.64 -8.00
CA GLN A 206 -6.81 -0.28 -8.29
C GLN A 206 -6.77 0.60 -7.04
N ASN A 207 -7.05 0.02 -5.88
CA ASN A 207 -7.01 0.71 -4.60
C ASN A 207 -5.57 1.01 -4.19
N LEU A 208 -4.68 0.03 -4.30
CA LEU A 208 -3.24 0.20 -4.05
C LEU A 208 -2.65 1.28 -4.97
N LEU A 209 -2.97 1.27 -6.28
CA LEU A 209 -2.50 2.31 -7.19
C LEU A 209 -3.03 3.70 -6.79
N ARG A 210 -4.33 3.81 -6.46
CA ARG A 210 -4.92 5.08 -6.01
C ARG A 210 -4.26 5.58 -4.73
N GLU A 211 -4.04 4.69 -3.78
CA GLU A 211 -3.39 4.99 -2.51
C GLU A 211 -1.94 5.50 -2.73
N LEU A 212 -1.12 4.73 -3.46
CA LEU A 212 0.27 5.09 -3.79
C LEU A 212 0.37 6.46 -4.48
N LEU A 213 -0.52 6.73 -5.45
CA LEU A 213 -0.56 8.02 -6.14
C LEU A 213 -1.07 9.17 -5.27
N SER A 214 -1.91 8.89 -4.27
CA SER A 214 -2.44 9.92 -3.37
C SER A 214 -1.37 10.48 -2.44
N TYR A 215 -0.41 9.65 -2.01
CA TYR A 215 0.72 10.08 -1.19
C TYR A 215 1.67 11.06 -1.92
N LYS A 216 1.74 11.00 -3.25
CA LYS A 216 2.66 11.83 -4.07
C LYS A 216 4.12 11.75 -3.58
N ALA A 217 4.54 10.60 -3.09
CA ALA A 217 5.89 10.40 -2.57
C ALA A 217 6.94 10.60 -3.66
N ASP A 218 8.12 11.10 -3.32
CA ASP A 218 9.20 11.29 -4.28
C ASP A 218 9.98 10.00 -4.53
N ILE A 219 10.11 9.17 -3.50
CA ILE A 219 10.71 7.84 -3.51
C ILE A 219 9.74 6.87 -2.83
N MET A 220 9.51 5.69 -3.41
CA MET A 220 8.65 4.64 -2.86
C MET A 220 9.40 3.31 -2.83
N CYS A 221 9.57 2.74 -1.64
CA CYS A 221 10.08 1.39 -1.41
C CYS A 221 8.89 0.45 -1.16
N LEU A 222 8.64 -0.47 -2.10
CA LEU A 222 7.51 -1.39 -2.03
C LEU A 222 8.02 -2.83 -1.86
N GLN A 223 7.38 -3.58 -0.96
CA GLN A 223 7.65 -5.00 -0.71
C GLN A 223 6.47 -5.84 -1.17
N GLU A 224 6.69 -7.15 -1.30
CA GLU A 224 5.72 -8.11 -1.81
C GLU A 224 5.09 -7.73 -3.16
N VAL A 225 5.89 -7.15 -4.03
CA VAL A 225 5.45 -6.83 -5.38
C VAL A 225 5.56 -8.08 -6.24
N GLN A 226 4.44 -8.75 -6.52
CA GLN A 226 4.41 -9.90 -7.42
C GLN A 226 4.91 -9.52 -8.83
N SER A 227 5.72 -10.38 -9.43
CA SER A 227 6.48 -10.09 -10.65
C SER A 227 5.61 -9.74 -11.86
N ASP A 228 4.59 -10.53 -12.14
CA ASP A 228 3.67 -10.31 -13.25
C ASP A 228 2.80 -9.07 -13.02
N HIS A 229 2.46 -8.78 -11.76
CA HIS A 229 1.75 -7.56 -11.36
C HIS A 229 2.61 -6.31 -11.52
N TYR A 230 3.90 -6.41 -11.22
CA TYR A 230 4.87 -5.35 -11.50
C TYR A 230 4.96 -5.07 -13.00
N GLU A 231 5.20 -6.10 -13.81
CA GLU A 231 5.46 -5.99 -15.26
C GLU A 231 4.23 -5.48 -16.02
N HIS A 232 3.04 -6.00 -15.72
CA HIS A 232 1.84 -5.73 -16.52
C HIS A 232 0.95 -4.58 -15.99
N PHE A 233 1.15 -4.14 -14.74
CA PHE A 233 0.29 -3.15 -14.12
C PHE A 233 1.07 -2.07 -13.37
N LEU A 234 1.75 -2.40 -12.28
CA LEU A 234 2.26 -1.39 -11.36
C LEU A 234 3.34 -0.50 -12.00
N ALA A 235 4.29 -1.08 -12.74
CA ALA A 235 5.35 -0.31 -13.39
C ALA A 235 4.83 0.59 -14.52
N PRO A 236 4.02 0.10 -15.50
CA PRO A 236 3.42 0.96 -16.51
C PRO A 236 2.59 2.12 -15.95
N GLU A 237 1.79 1.87 -14.91
CA GLU A 237 0.92 2.89 -14.30
C GLU A 237 1.74 3.99 -13.59
N LEU A 238 2.71 3.60 -12.75
CA LEU A 238 3.57 4.57 -12.05
C LEU A 238 4.54 5.29 -13.01
N GLN A 239 5.00 4.63 -14.07
CA GLN A 239 5.75 5.31 -15.14
C GLN A 239 4.94 6.43 -15.77
N ARG A 240 3.66 6.17 -16.09
CA ARG A 240 2.75 7.19 -16.63
C ARG A 240 2.55 8.34 -15.65
N ALA A 241 2.57 8.07 -14.35
CA ALA A 241 2.51 9.07 -13.29
C ALA A 241 3.83 9.81 -13.02
N GLY A 242 4.90 9.53 -13.78
CA GLY A 242 6.16 10.28 -13.70
C GLY A 242 7.29 9.58 -12.92
N TYR A 243 7.13 8.31 -12.54
CA TYR A 243 8.15 7.58 -11.79
C TYR A 243 9.08 6.76 -12.69
N THR A 244 10.32 6.57 -12.25
CA THR A 244 11.23 5.54 -12.77
C THR A 244 11.13 4.31 -11.87
N PRO A 245 10.85 3.12 -12.42
CA PRO A 245 10.77 1.90 -11.65
C PRO A 245 12.09 1.11 -11.70
N ILE A 246 12.46 0.51 -10.58
CA ILE A 246 13.44 -0.57 -10.51
C ILE A 246 12.90 -1.70 -9.64
N PHE A 247 13.27 -2.93 -9.95
CA PHE A 247 12.72 -4.12 -9.28
C PHE A 247 13.77 -5.20 -9.12
N LYS A 248 13.63 -5.97 -8.04
CA LYS A 248 14.39 -7.20 -7.77
C LYS A 248 13.43 -8.25 -7.22
N LYS A 249 13.22 -9.31 -8.00
CA LYS A 249 12.53 -10.53 -7.58
C LYS A 249 13.31 -11.19 -6.43
N LYS A 250 12.59 -11.88 -5.54
CA LYS A 250 13.16 -12.94 -4.69
C LYS A 250 13.77 -14.04 -5.56
N THR A 251 14.37 -15.06 -4.94
CA THR A 251 15.08 -16.11 -5.70
C THR A 251 14.29 -17.41 -5.89
N THR A 252 13.14 -17.58 -5.23
CA THR A 252 12.36 -18.82 -5.27
C THR A 252 10.96 -18.56 -5.79
N GLU A 253 10.54 -19.30 -6.82
CA GLU A 253 9.17 -19.25 -7.33
C GLU A 253 8.26 -20.17 -6.53
N VAL A 254 7.02 -19.74 -6.32
CA VAL A 254 5.96 -20.50 -5.67
C VAL A 254 4.93 -20.90 -6.73
N PHE A 255 4.60 -22.19 -6.77
CA PHE A 255 3.52 -22.66 -7.65
C PHE A 255 2.17 -22.41 -7.00
N THR A 256 1.37 -21.52 -7.59
CA THR A 256 0.03 -21.16 -7.11
C THR A 256 -0.90 -20.88 -8.29
N ASN A 257 -2.18 -21.22 -8.15
CA ASN A 257 -3.21 -21.00 -9.19
C ASN A 257 -2.80 -21.50 -10.60
N ASN A 258 -2.18 -22.69 -10.67
CA ASN A 258 -1.64 -23.29 -11.91
C ASN A 258 -0.57 -22.45 -12.63
N SER A 259 0.12 -21.57 -11.91
CA SER A 259 1.20 -20.74 -12.44
C SER A 259 2.33 -20.61 -11.43
N TYR A 260 3.53 -20.28 -11.90
CA TYR A 260 4.64 -19.90 -11.01
C TYR A 260 4.56 -18.39 -10.76
N ALA A 261 4.49 -18.02 -9.49
CA ALA A 261 4.49 -16.64 -9.03
C ALA A 261 5.70 -16.40 -8.14
N ILE A 262 6.23 -15.18 -8.19
CA ILE A 262 7.34 -14.74 -7.35
C ILE A 262 7.17 -13.26 -7.07
N ASP A 263 7.36 -12.86 -5.82
CA ASP A 263 7.36 -11.46 -5.41
C ASP A 263 8.78 -10.91 -5.27
N GLY A 264 8.88 -9.64 -4.88
CA GLY A 264 10.15 -8.97 -4.70
C GLY A 264 9.99 -7.55 -4.16
N CYS A 265 11.12 -6.83 -4.18
CA CYS A 265 11.18 -5.43 -3.77
C CYS A 265 11.25 -4.54 -5.00
N ALA A 266 10.38 -3.52 -5.06
CA ALA A 266 10.39 -2.49 -6.08
C ALA A 266 10.72 -1.12 -5.48
N THR A 267 11.51 -0.31 -6.19
CA THR A 267 11.72 1.09 -5.82
C THR A 267 11.28 1.98 -6.98
N PHE A 268 10.45 2.98 -6.69
CA PHE A 268 10.00 3.97 -7.65
C PHE A 268 10.48 5.34 -7.21
N PHE A 269 10.91 6.19 -8.14
CA PHE A 269 11.31 7.57 -7.81
C PHE A 269 10.92 8.56 -8.90
N ARG A 270 10.56 9.78 -8.51
CA ARG A 270 10.14 10.86 -9.40
C ARG A 270 11.22 11.21 -10.41
N ARG A 271 10.93 11.09 -11.71
CA ARG A 271 11.88 11.34 -12.82
C ARG A 271 12.36 12.78 -12.91
N ASP A 272 11.55 13.72 -12.46
CA ASP A 272 11.84 15.14 -12.43
C ASP A 272 12.56 15.59 -11.15
N LYS A 273 12.78 14.67 -10.19
CA LYS A 273 13.54 14.95 -8.97
C LYS A 273 14.80 14.11 -8.85
N PHE A 274 14.78 12.87 -9.32
CA PHE A 274 15.90 11.94 -9.15
C PHE A 274 16.24 11.18 -10.44
N SER A 275 17.53 10.95 -10.65
CA SER A 275 18.06 10.02 -11.64
C SER A 275 18.83 8.88 -10.97
N LEU A 276 18.73 7.67 -11.52
CA LEU A 276 19.48 6.52 -11.03
C LEU A 276 20.95 6.62 -11.43
N VAL A 277 21.85 6.62 -10.45
CA VAL A 277 23.29 6.53 -10.67
C VAL A 277 23.74 5.08 -10.67
N LYS A 278 23.29 4.32 -9.66
CA LYS A 278 23.72 2.93 -9.50
C LYS A 278 22.66 2.08 -8.82
N LYS A 279 22.52 0.83 -9.27
CA LYS A 279 21.67 -0.19 -8.68
C LYS A 279 22.55 -1.30 -8.12
N TYR A 280 22.28 -1.74 -6.90
CA TYR A 280 22.85 -2.95 -6.33
C TYR A 280 21.71 -3.89 -5.92
N GLU A 281 21.91 -5.18 -6.17
CA GLU A 281 20.98 -6.23 -5.81
C GLU A 281 21.68 -7.18 -4.85
N VAL A 282 21.12 -7.33 -3.66
CA VAL A 282 21.63 -8.25 -2.64
C VAL A 282 20.73 -9.47 -2.63
N GLU A 283 21.32 -10.63 -2.86
CA GLU A 283 20.67 -11.92 -2.64
C GLU A 283 21.31 -12.53 -1.40
N PHE A 284 20.55 -12.61 -0.31
CA PHE A 284 21.07 -13.15 0.95
C PHE A 284 21.52 -14.61 0.79
N ASN A 285 20.89 -15.37 -0.10
CA ASN A 285 21.34 -16.72 -0.46
C ASN A 285 22.80 -16.78 -0.96
N LYS A 286 23.23 -15.80 -1.77
CA LYS A 286 24.64 -15.75 -2.23
C LYS A 286 25.59 -15.47 -1.07
N ALA A 287 25.23 -14.56 -0.17
CA ALA A 287 26.02 -14.26 1.03
C ALA A 287 26.07 -15.45 2.01
N ALA A 288 24.97 -16.20 2.12
CA ALA A 288 24.88 -17.37 2.98
C ALA A 288 25.83 -18.49 2.52
N LEU A 289 25.92 -18.72 1.21
CA LEU A 289 26.87 -19.67 0.63
C LEU A 289 28.31 -19.31 1.02
N SER A 290 28.71 -18.03 0.87
CA SER A 290 30.04 -17.57 1.27
C SER A 290 30.31 -17.72 2.77
N LEU A 291 29.31 -17.49 3.63
CA LEU A 291 29.47 -17.72 5.07
C LEU A 291 29.68 -19.21 5.38
N VAL A 292 28.84 -20.09 4.83
CA VAL A 292 28.88 -21.53 5.10
C VAL A 292 30.19 -22.16 4.63
N GLU A 293 30.80 -21.64 3.56
CA GLU A 293 32.12 -22.09 3.11
C GLU A 293 33.21 -21.94 4.19
N THR A 294 33.09 -20.93 5.06
CA THR A 294 34.04 -20.67 6.17
C THR A 294 33.92 -21.66 7.33
N LEU A 295 32.79 -22.36 7.46
CA LEU A 295 32.61 -23.39 8.48
C LEU A 295 33.52 -24.59 8.18
N GLN A 296 33.95 -25.33 9.20
CA GLN A 296 34.87 -26.47 9.00
C GLN A 296 34.14 -27.81 8.90
N ASN A 297 33.04 -28.00 9.64
CA ASN A 297 32.34 -29.28 9.75
C ASN A 297 31.27 -29.46 8.64
N PRO A 298 31.36 -30.50 7.78
CA PRO A 298 30.40 -30.73 6.68
C PRO A 298 28.93 -30.92 7.12
N ALA A 299 28.68 -31.55 8.26
CA ALA A 299 27.31 -31.73 8.76
C ALA A 299 26.70 -30.41 9.22
N GLN A 300 27.50 -29.58 9.91
CA GLN A 300 27.11 -28.22 10.29
C GLN A 300 26.91 -27.33 9.05
N LYS A 301 27.75 -27.48 8.01
CA LYS A 301 27.57 -26.76 6.74
C LYS A 301 26.19 -26.97 6.14
N LYS A 302 25.79 -28.23 5.97
CA LYS A 302 24.49 -28.57 5.37
C LYS A 302 23.33 -28.02 6.19
N ALA A 303 23.40 -28.15 7.52
CA ALA A 303 22.35 -27.68 8.42
C ALA A 303 22.25 -26.15 8.48
N ALA A 304 23.39 -25.45 8.58
CA ALA A 304 23.47 -23.99 8.54
C ALA A 304 22.97 -23.45 7.19
N LEU A 305 23.34 -24.09 6.08
CA LEU A 305 22.87 -23.69 4.76
C LEU A 305 21.36 -23.85 4.62
N SER A 306 20.79 -24.97 5.07
CA SER A 306 19.34 -25.17 5.09
C SER A 306 18.60 -24.12 5.93
N ARG A 307 19.22 -23.63 7.00
CA ARG A 307 18.67 -22.58 7.86
C ARG A 307 18.74 -21.21 7.20
N LEU A 308 19.87 -20.86 6.59
CA LEU A 308 20.15 -19.55 6.01
C LEU A 308 19.60 -19.32 4.60
N LEU A 309 19.41 -20.38 3.80
CA LEU A 309 18.90 -20.25 2.44
C LEU A 309 17.42 -19.84 2.48
N LYS A 310 17.20 -18.53 2.52
CA LYS A 310 15.91 -17.85 2.43
C LYS A 310 15.96 -16.93 1.22
N ASP A 311 14.92 -16.98 0.42
CA ASP A 311 14.78 -16.31 -0.89
C ASP A 311 14.71 -14.78 -0.84
N ASN A 312 14.84 -14.20 0.36
CA ASN A 312 14.86 -12.78 0.62
C ASN A 312 15.97 -12.05 -0.13
N VAL A 313 15.71 -10.78 -0.44
CA VAL A 313 16.59 -9.89 -1.21
C VAL A 313 16.55 -8.48 -0.64
N ALA A 314 17.57 -7.69 -0.97
CA ALA A 314 17.52 -6.24 -0.84
C ALA A 314 17.84 -5.56 -2.18
N LEU A 315 17.16 -4.45 -2.44
CA LEU A 315 17.33 -3.61 -3.62
C LEU A 315 17.85 -2.25 -3.16
N ILE A 316 19.05 -1.88 -3.63
CA ILE A 316 19.71 -0.64 -3.24
C ILE A 316 19.87 0.24 -4.48
N ALA A 317 19.49 1.50 -4.37
CA ALA A 317 19.62 2.51 -5.41
C ALA A 317 20.40 3.72 -4.90
N VAL A 318 21.45 4.09 -5.63
CA VAL A 318 22.07 5.41 -5.47
C VAL A 318 21.39 6.33 -6.48
N LEU A 319 20.69 7.33 -5.95
CA LEU A 319 19.96 8.33 -6.71
C LEU A 319 20.70 9.66 -6.64
N GLU A 320 20.65 10.43 -7.72
CA GLU A 320 21.16 11.79 -7.78
C GLU A 320 19.98 12.75 -7.93
N ALA A 321 19.92 13.78 -7.08
CA ALA A 321 18.94 14.84 -7.21
C ALA A 321 19.19 15.64 -8.51
N THR A 322 18.13 15.89 -9.25
CA THR A 322 18.17 16.66 -10.51
C THR A 322 18.27 18.17 -10.29
N GLU A 323 18.03 18.63 -9.05
CA GLU A 323 18.24 20.02 -8.64
C GLU A 323 19.72 20.44 -8.72
N ALA A 324 19.97 21.75 -8.69
CA ALA A 324 21.30 22.33 -8.89
C ALA A 324 22.39 21.80 -7.94
N SER A 325 22.02 21.27 -6.77
CA SER A 325 22.95 20.71 -5.79
C SER A 325 23.50 19.33 -6.15
N ARG A 326 22.86 18.60 -7.09
CA ARG A 326 23.23 17.24 -7.52
C ARG A 326 23.54 16.28 -6.37
N GLN A 327 22.82 16.41 -5.26
CA GLN A 327 23.07 15.62 -4.06
C GLN A 327 22.75 14.14 -4.30
N LEU A 328 23.63 13.26 -3.84
CA LEU A 328 23.40 11.82 -3.87
C LEU A 328 22.61 11.38 -2.65
N ILE A 329 21.81 10.34 -2.82
CA ILE A 329 21.15 9.61 -1.73
C ILE A 329 21.12 8.12 -2.03
N CYS A 330 21.46 7.31 -1.03
CA CYS A 330 21.43 5.85 -1.13
C CYS A 330 20.14 5.34 -0.48
N VAL A 331 19.30 4.67 -1.25
CA VAL A 331 18.02 4.12 -0.80
C VAL A 331 18.10 2.61 -0.82
N ALA A 332 17.90 1.97 0.33
CA ALA A 332 17.80 0.53 0.46
C ALA A 332 16.34 0.14 0.74
N ASN A 333 15.86 -0.83 -0.02
CA ASN A 333 14.57 -1.49 0.14
C ASN A 333 14.80 -2.99 0.41
N THR A 334 14.23 -3.55 1.46
CA THR A 334 14.37 -4.98 1.77
C THR A 334 13.06 -5.60 2.26
N HIS A 335 12.96 -6.92 2.12
CA HIS A 335 11.95 -7.73 2.79
C HIS A 335 12.68 -8.91 3.46
N ILE A 336 12.89 -8.81 4.77
CA ILE A 336 13.60 -9.79 5.61
C ILE A 336 12.72 -11.01 5.88
N HIS A 337 13.33 -12.15 6.20
CA HIS A 337 12.62 -13.40 6.42
C HIS A 337 11.51 -13.29 7.47
N SER A 338 10.33 -13.87 7.21
CA SER A 338 9.15 -13.69 8.06
C SER A 338 9.04 -14.64 9.25
N ASN A 339 9.63 -15.84 9.18
CA ASN A 339 9.43 -16.86 10.22
C ASN A 339 9.87 -16.35 11.61
N PRO A 340 8.95 -16.26 12.59
CA PRO A 340 9.23 -15.71 13.92
C PRO A 340 10.26 -16.52 14.72
N GLU A 341 10.43 -17.80 14.42
CA GLU A 341 11.38 -18.69 15.13
C GLU A 341 12.84 -18.56 14.64
N LEU A 342 13.08 -17.76 13.60
CA LEU A 342 14.36 -17.63 12.92
C LEU A 342 14.98 -16.23 13.12
N ASN A 343 14.93 -15.70 14.34
CA ASN A 343 15.50 -14.39 14.70
C ASN A 343 17.01 -14.29 14.38
N ASP A 344 17.75 -15.38 14.49
CA ASP A 344 19.17 -15.43 14.11
C ASP A 344 19.39 -15.23 12.61
N VAL A 345 18.48 -15.76 11.77
CA VAL A 345 18.51 -15.55 10.31
C VAL A 345 18.13 -14.11 9.97
N LYS A 346 17.08 -13.57 10.61
CA LYS A 346 16.67 -12.17 10.43
C LYS A 346 17.80 -11.21 10.79
N LEU A 347 18.40 -11.40 11.98
CA LEU A 347 19.55 -10.64 12.44
C LEU A 347 20.73 -10.74 11.47
N TRP A 348 21.04 -11.94 10.98
CA TRP A 348 22.13 -12.13 10.02
C TRP A 348 21.87 -11.41 8.69
N GLN A 349 20.63 -11.45 8.16
CA GLN A 349 20.26 -10.73 6.94
C GLN A 349 20.37 -9.22 7.13
N VAL A 350 19.86 -8.69 8.24
CA VAL A 350 19.97 -7.28 8.61
C VAL A 350 21.42 -6.84 8.73
N HIS A 351 22.24 -7.60 9.46
CA HIS A 351 23.66 -7.31 9.60
C HIS A 351 24.39 -7.34 8.24
N THR A 352 24.09 -8.32 7.40
CA THR A 352 24.67 -8.43 6.04
C THR A 352 24.30 -7.23 5.16
N LEU A 353 23.05 -6.77 5.23
CA LEU A 353 22.60 -5.57 4.53
C LEU A 353 23.36 -4.32 4.99
N LEU A 354 23.45 -4.11 6.31
CA LEU A 354 24.10 -2.94 6.90
C LEU A 354 25.60 -2.90 6.58
N LYS A 355 26.30 -4.05 6.62
CA LYS A 355 27.71 -4.15 6.16
C LYS A 355 27.88 -3.92 4.66
N GLY A 356 26.89 -4.28 3.85
CA GLY A 356 26.85 -3.91 2.44
C GLY A 356 26.74 -2.40 2.25
N LEU A 357 25.86 -1.76 3.01
CA LEU A 357 25.64 -0.32 2.98
C LEU A 357 26.84 0.48 3.48
N GLU A 358 27.51 0.06 4.55
CA GLU A 358 28.77 0.69 5.02
C GLU A 358 29.82 0.81 3.92
N LYS A 359 29.98 -0.24 3.09
CA LYS A 359 30.92 -0.22 1.96
C LYS A 359 30.53 0.84 0.92
N ILE A 360 29.24 1.04 0.70
CA ILE A 360 28.72 2.08 -0.19
C ILE A 360 28.94 3.46 0.44
N ALA A 361 28.63 3.64 1.73
CA ALA A 361 28.84 4.89 2.47
C ALA A 361 30.30 5.32 2.44
N ALA A 362 31.22 4.40 2.75
CA ALA A 362 32.65 4.66 2.79
C ALA A 362 33.23 5.11 1.44
N SER A 363 32.54 4.82 0.33
CA SER A 363 33.01 5.17 -1.00
C SER A 363 32.72 6.63 -1.39
N ALA A 364 31.72 7.28 -0.77
CA ALA A 364 31.23 8.57 -1.29
C ALA A 364 30.48 9.47 -0.27
N ASP A 365 30.54 9.18 1.04
CA ASP A 365 29.84 9.94 2.11
C ASP A 365 28.38 10.27 1.75
N ILE A 366 27.63 9.24 1.32
CA ILE A 366 26.28 9.38 0.77
C ILE A 366 25.25 9.22 1.90
N PRO A 367 24.33 10.19 2.10
CA PRO A 367 23.18 10.03 2.99
C PRO A 367 22.38 8.77 2.66
N MET A 368 21.92 8.04 3.67
CA MET A 368 21.21 6.78 3.47
C MET A 368 19.79 6.81 4.01
N LEU A 369 18.91 6.15 3.26
CA LEU A 369 17.59 5.73 3.68
C LEU A 369 17.55 4.21 3.62
N VAL A 370 17.16 3.56 4.72
CA VAL A 370 17.02 2.11 4.80
C VAL A 370 15.58 1.81 5.21
N ALA A 371 14.79 1.30 4.28
CA ALA A 371 13.39 1.02 4.53
C ALA A 371 13.00 -0.39 4.10
N GLY A 372 11.90 -0.86 4.66
CA GLY A 372 11.29 -2.10 4.24
C GLY A 372 10.56 -2.80 5.36
N ASP A 373 10.13 -4.01 5.04
CA ASP A 373 9.58 -4.97 5.98
C ASP A 373 10.73 -5.80 6.55
N PHE A 374 11.04 -5.56 7.81
CA PHE A 374 12.11 -6.24 8.51
C PHE A 374 11.63 -7.49 9.25
N ASN A 375 10.33 -7.75 9.28
CA ASN A 375 9.72 -8.87 10.02
C ASN A 375 10.27 -8.99 11.46
N SER A 376 10.66 -7.86 12.06
CA SER A 376 11.38 -7.80 13.33
C SER A 376 10.71 -6.75 14.20
N THR A 377 10.21 -7.15 15.35
CA THR A 377 9.50 -6.25 16.27
C THR A 377 10.46 -5.36 17.05
N PRO A 378 9.98 -4.21 17.58
CA PRO A 378 10.77 -3.38 18.47
C PRO A 378 11.32 -4.18 19.66
N GLY A 379 12.61 -4.00 19.97
CA GLY A 379 13.30 -4.75 21.02
C GLY A 379 13.93 -6.09 20.61
N SER A 380 13.68 -6.57 19.38
CA SER A 380 14.41 -7.71 18.83
C SER A 380 15.89 -7.36 18.58
N ALA A 381 16.77 -8.37 18.49
CA ALA A 381 18.19 -8.12 18.21
C ALA A 381 18.40 -7.44 16.85
N ALA A 382 17.58 -7.79 15.85
CA ALA A 382 17.62 -7.15 14.53
C ALA A 382 17.20 -5.67 14.62
N HIS A 383 16.15 -5.35 15.39
CA HIS A 383 15.73 -3.97 15.66
C HIS A 383 16.82 -3.18 16.40
N HIS A 384 17.39 -3.73 17.47
CA HIS A 384 18.51 -3.10 18.18
C HIS A 384 19.71 -2.85 17.28
N LEU A 385 20.05 -3.79 16.39
CA LEU A 385 21.12 -3.56 15.44
C LEU A 385 20.81 -2.36 14.54
N LEU A 386 19.56 -2.21 14.06
CA LEU A 386 19.13 -1.13 13.18
C LEU A 386 19.16 0.26 13.85
N VAL A 387 18.64 0.37 15.08
CA VAL A 387 18.43 1.67 15.74
C VAL A 387 19.47 2.02 16.80
N ASN A 388 20.10 1.02 17.44
CA ASN A 388 21.15 1.22 18.46
C ASN A 388 22.56 0.96 17.91
N HIS A 389 22.68 0.58 16.63
CA HIS A 389 23.93 0.27 15.92
C HIS A 389 24.66 -0.99 16.39
N VAL A 390 24.25 -1.59 17.50
CA VAL A 390 24.93 -2.73 18.12
C VAL A 390 23.91 -3.64 18.79
N VAL A 391 24.22 -4.95 18.82
CA VAL A 391 23.49 -5.92 19.64
C VAL A 391 24.30 -6.25 20.88
N GLU A 392 23.69 -6.07 22.06
CA GLU A 392 24.32 -6.42 23.33
C GLU A 392 24.59 -7.94 23.43
N LYS A 393 25.73 -8.32 24.03
CA LYS A 393 26.18 -9.73 24.03
C LYS A 393 25.25 -10.68 24.78
N ASN A 394 24.49 -10.16 25.74
CA ASN A 394 23.52 -10.87 26.59
C ASN A 394 22.08 -10.78 26.07
N HIS A 395 21.88 -10.27 24.84
CA HIS A 395 20.55 -10.16 24.26
C HIS A 395 19.89 -11.55 24.12
N PRO A 396 18.62 -11.72 24.52
CA PRO A 396 17.96 -13.03 24.56
C PRO A 396 17.89 -13.73 23.19
N ASP A 397 17.67 -12.99 22.11
CA ASP A 397 17.65 -13.56 20.75
C ASP A 397 18.97 -14.23 20.33
N LEU A 398 20.10 -13.86 20.94
CA LEU A 398 21.39 -14.48 20.65
C LEU A 398 21.53 -15.89 21.25
N MET A 399 20.60 -16.29 22.12
CA MET A 399 20.56 -17.65 22.68
C MET A 399 20.15 -18.68 21.62
N ASN A 400 19.38 -18.28 20.61
CA ASN A 400 18.89 -19.14 19.54
C ASN A 400 19.79 -19.05 18.28
N ASP A 401 21.08 -19.33 18.43
CA ASP A 401 22.05 -19.42 17.32
C ASP A 401 22.71 -20.82 17.28
N PRO A 402 21.99 -21.85 16.81
CA PRO A 402 22.45 -23.25 16.88
C PRO A 402 23.69 -23.53 16.02
N PHE A 403 24.02 -22.65 15.07
CA PHE A 403 25.13 -22.83 14.15
C PHE A 403 26.23 -21.78 14.30
N GLY A 404 26.11 -20.85 15.25
CA GLY A 404 27.07 -19.77 15.46
C GLY A 404 27.14 -18.79 14.29
N ILE A 405 26.06 -18.59 13.54
CA ILE A 405 26.02 -17.72 12.34
C ILE A 405 26.23 -16.25 12.69
N ASN A 406 25.94 -15.86 13.93
CA ASN A 406 26.06 -14.48 14.42
C ASN A 406 27.30 -14.27 15.30
N LYS A 407 28.24 -15.23 15.33
CA LYS A 407 29.49 -15.14 16.09
C LYS A 407 30.65 -14.55 15.28
N PRO A 408 31.62 -13.89 15.94
CA PRO A 408 31.60 -13.44 17.33
C PRO A 408 30.59 -12.29 17.55
N HIS A 409 29.87 -12.28 18.68
CA HIS A 409 28.81 -11.29 18.93
C HIS A 409 29.34 -9.85 18.98
N GLU A 410 30.64 -9.66 19.27
CA GLU A 410 31.34 -8.38 19.20
C GLU A 410 31.30 -7.72 17.81
N LYS A 411 31.03 -8.51 16.76
CA LYS A 411 30.94 -8.00 15.38
C LYS A 411 29.52 -7.63 14.97
N LEU A 412 28.51 -7.82 15.83
CA LEU A 412 27.14 -7.39 15.58
C LEU A 412 27.02 -5.88 15.84
N VAL A 413 27.73 -5.10 15.04
CA VAL A 413 27.81 -3.64 15.13
C VAL A 413 27.92 -3.04 13.73
N HIS A 414 27.41 -1.83 13.53
CA HIS A 414 27.64 -1.06 12.31
C HIS A 414 27.91 0.43 12.57
N ASP A 415 28.52 1.11 11.60
CA ASP A 415 28.98 2.49 11.72
C ASP A 415 28.01 3.52 11.10
N LEU A 416 26.95 3.05 10.44
CA LEU A 416 25.90 3.93 9.90
C LEU A 416 25.15 4.61 11.05
N SER A 417 25.15 5.94 11.13
CA SER A 417 24.40 6.71 12.13
C SER A 417 22.88 6.74 11.82
N LEU A 418 22.25 5.56 11.78
CA LEU A 418 20.83 5.39 11.50
C LEU A 418 19.93 5.79 12.67
N ALA A 419 18.79 6.41 12.39
CA ALA A 419 17.70 6.61 13.34
C ALA A 419 16.38 6.23 12.69
N SER A 420 15.40 5.79 13.48
CA SER A 420 14.03 5.59 13.01
C SER A 420 13.37 6.93 12.71
N ALA A 421 12.71 7.03 11.55
CA ALA A 421 11.97 8.23 11.18
C ALA A 421 10.80 8.49 12.13
N TYR A 422 10.12 7.44 12.60
CA TYR A 422 8.91 7.59 13.42
C TYR A 422 9.19 7.85 14.90
N SER A 423 10.39 7.49 15.40
CA SER A 423 10.82 7.89 16.75
C SER A 423 10.95 9.41 16.91
N ALA A 424 11.06 10.14 15.79
CA ALA A 424 11.09 11.60 15.79
C ALA A 424 9.85 12.26 16.39
N PHE A 425 8.69 11.59 16.41
CA PHE A 425 7.52 12.11 17.14
C PHE A 425 7.77 12.19 18.65
N ALA A 426 8.55 11.27 19.23
CA ALA A 426 8.90 11.29 20.65
C ALA A 426 9.85 12.45 20.98
N ASP A 427 10.77 12.77 20.07
CA ASP A 427 11.78 13.82 20.26
C ASP A 427 11.33 15.22 19.80
N ALA A 428 10.18 15.33 19.13
CA ALA A 428 9.67 16.60 18.65
C ALA A 428 9.51 17.60 19.80
N ALA A 429 9.82 18.87 19.57
CA ALA A 429 9.54 19.97 20.51
C ALA A 429 8.07 20.39 20.49
N ASP A 430 7.36 20.04 19.42
CA ASP A 430 5.97 20.40 19.20
C ASP A 430 5.05 19.68 20.19
N THR A 431 4.23 20.47 20.88
CA THR A 431 3.24 20.02 21.87
C THR A 431 1.81 20.25 21.39
N SER A 432 1.59 20.39 20.09
CA SER A 432 0.26 20.47 19.49
C SER A 432 -0.51 19.17 19.67
N ASP A 433 -1.85 19.27 19.69
CA ASP A 433 -2.74 18.11 19.80
C ASP A 433 -2.50 17.08 18.69
N GLU A 434 -2.08 17.51 17.49
CA GLU A 434 -1.78 16.61 16.38
C GLU A 434 -0.56 15.75 16.68
N VAL A 435 0.56 16.35 17.13
CA VAL A 435 1.79 15.61 17.48
C VAL A 435 1.59 14.74 18.72
N GLU A 436 0.86 15.23 19.73
CA GLU A 436 0.57 14.46 20.93
C GLU A 436 -0.26 13.19 20.62
N LYS A 437 -1.24 13.28 19.72
CA LYS A 437 -1.97 12.09 19.23
C LYS A 437 -1.04 11.08 18.57
N GLN A 438 -0.03 11.54 17.82
CA GLN A 438 0.95 10.65 17.19
C GLN A 438 1.87 9.99 18.23
N ARG A 439 2.30 10.71 19.27
CA ARG A 439 3.06 10.12 20.39
C ARG A 439 2.30 8.99 21.07
N GLN A 440 0.98 9.13 21.21
CA GLN A 440 0.12 8.07 21.75
C GLN A 440 0.03 6.83 20.86
N GLN A 441 0.40 6.93 19.58
CA GLN A 441 0.50 5.79 18.67
C GLN A 441 1.89 5.15 18.64
N LEU A 442 2.81 5.57 19.52
CA LEU A 442 4.11 4.95 19.68
C LEU A 442 4.14 3.97 20.85
N ASP A 443 4.99 2.96 20.76
CA ASP A 443 5.41 2.14 21.90
C ASP A 443 6.26 2.98 22.87
N PRO A 444 5.97 2.95 24.18
CA PRO A 444 6.64 3.82 25.16
C PRO A 444 8.08 3.40 25.48
N ASN A 445 8.52 2.19 25.14
CA ASN A 445 9.87 1.70 25.42
C ASN A 445 10.80 1.92 24.24
N TYR A 446 10.29 1.76 23.01
CA TYR A 446 11.11 1.79 21.80
C TYR A 446 10.82 2.99 20.89
N PHE A 447 9.74 3.74 21.14
CA PHE A 447 9.32 4.91 20.36
C PHE A 447 9.08 4.60 18.87
N GLU A 448 8.74 3.35 18.55
CA GLU A 448 8.30 2.94 17.22
C GLU A 448 6.78 2.96 17.15
N PRO A 449 6.16 2.96 15.96
CA PRO A 449 4.71 2.80 15.83
C PRO A 449 4.22 1.61 16.66
N LYS A 450 2.98 1.66 17.16
CA LYS A 450 2.33 0.51 17.81
C LYS A 450 2.12 -0.65 16.86
N PHE A 451 1.86 -0.34 15.59
CA PHE A 451 1.74 -1.33 14.53
C PHE A 451 2.07 -0.74 13.17
N SER A 452 2.51 -1.61 12.28
CA SER A 452 2.60 -1.40 10.84
C SER A 452 1.99 -2.55 10.04
N ASN A 453 1.74 -3.70 10.69
CA ASN A 453 1.11 -4.91 10.18
C ASN A 453 0.01 -5.38 11.14
N THR A 454 -1.05 -5.98 10.61
CA THR A 454 -2.08 -6.66 11.40
C THR A 454 -2.09 -8.14 11.08
N THR A 455 -1.82 -8.99 12.07
CA THR A 455 -1.91 -10.45 11.92
C THR A 455 -3.28 -10.96 12.38
N ARG A 456 -3.48 -12.28 12.36
CA ARG A 456 -4.69 -12.91 12.91
C ARG A 456 -4.82 -12.71 14.43
N GLU A 457 -3.70 -12.64 15.13
CA GLU A 457 -3.63 -12.68 16.59
C GLU A 457 -3.33 -11.33 17.22
N GLU A 458 -2.46 -10.54 16.58
CA GLU A 458 -1.97 -9.28 17.11
C GLU A 458 -1.54 -8.28 16.02
N ASN A 459 -1.47 -7.01 16.41
CA ASN A 459 -0.90 -5.94 15.61
C ASN A 459 0.60 -5.82 15.94
N LEU A 460 1.44 -5.74 14.91
CA LEU A 460 2.89 -5.75 15.05
C LEU A 460 3.51 -4.59 14.28
N THR A 461 4.67 -4.13 14.76
CA THR A 461 5.53 -3.19 14.02
C THR A 461 6.66 -3.95 13.36
N LEU A 462 6.61 -4.05 12.05
CA LEU A 462 7.55 -4.82 11.22
C LEU A 462 8.24 -3.93 10.17
N ASP A 463 7.64 -2.78 9.85
CA ASP A 463 8.09 -1.87 8.82
C ASP A 463 8.80 -0.67 9.44
N TYR A 464 9.93 -0.28 8.83
CA TYR A 464 10.73 0.84 9.32
C TYR A 464 11.18 1.72 8.15
N ILE A 465 11.34 3.02 8.43
CA ILE A 465 12.09 3.96 7.58
C ILE A 465 13.23 4.49 8.45
N LEU A 466 14.45 4.06 8.18
CA LEU A 466 15.64 4.52 8.86
C LEU A 466 16.40 5.50 7.98
N TYR A 467 17.09 6.45 8.60
CA TYR A 467 17.86 7.46 7.89
C TYR A 467 19.17 7.79 8.60
N THR A 468 20.19 8.21 7.86
CA THR A 468 21.45 8.71 8.44
C THR A 468 21.24 10.08 9.10
N MET A 469 21.17 10.10 10.43
CA MET A 469 20.76 11.26 11.23
C MET A 469 21.77 12.42 11.22
N ASN A 470 23.02 12.15 10.85
CA ASN A 470 24.05 13.16 10.65
C ASN A 470 23.90 13.95 9.34
N ALA A 471 23.14 13.43 8.37
CA ALA A 471 22.98 14.02 7.04
C ALA A 471 21.54 14.42 6.70
N LEU A 472 20.53 13.81 7.33
CA LEU A 472 19.12 14.07 7.09
C LEU A 472 18.41 14.46 8.40
N VAL A 473 17.28 15.16 8.27
CA VAL A 473 16.34 15.46 9.35
C VAL A 473 14.92 15.22 8.86
N PRO A 474 14.09 14.45 9.56
CA PRO A 474 12.67 14.33 9.24
C PRO A 474 11.96 15.64 9.61
N VAL A 475 11.13 16.16 8.71
CA VAL A 475 10.42 17.44 8.89
C VAL A 475 8.90 17.26 8.93
N SER A 476 8.39 16.17 8.37
CA SER A 476 7.00 15.75 8.53
C SER A 476 6.91 14.23 8.38
N LEU A 477 5.92 13.63 9.04
CA LEU A 477 5.69 12.18 9.02
C LEU A 477 4.21 11.91 8.72
N LEU A 478 3.93 10.88 7.93
CA LEU A 478 2.56 10.47 7.64
C LEU A 478 1.91 9.95 8.91
N GLU A 479 0.71 10.46 9.22
CA GLU A 479 -0.02 10.10 10.43
C GLU A 479 -0.20 8.57 10.57
N LEU A 480 -0.02 8.10 11.79
CA LEU A 480 -0.30 6.74 12.22
C LEU A 480 -1.80 6.64 12.56
N PRO A 481 -2.53 5.67 11.97
CA PRO A 481 -3.89 5.40 12.39
C PRO A 481 -3.91 4.81 13.80
N SER A 482 -4.87 5.23 14.61
CA SER A 482 -5.16 4.54 15.88
C SER A 482 -5.96 3.26 15.65
N GLU A 483 -5.88 2.31 16.58
CA GLU A 483 -6.73 1.11 16.54
C GLU A 483 -8.22 1.47 16.51
N ALA A 484 -8.63 2.52 17.22
CA ALA A 484 -10.01 2.99 17.24
C ALA A 484 -10.49 3.55 15.88
N GLU A 485 -9.58 4.14 15.09
CA GLU A 485 -9.88 4.56 13.71
C GLU A 485 -9.88 3.35 12.77
N LEU A 486 -8.98 2.40 12.98
CA LEU A 486 -8.93 1.17 12.19
C LEU A 486 -10.20 0.34 12.38
N GLU A 487 -10.68 0.20 13.62
CA GLU A 487 -11.90 -0.55 13.98
C GLU A 487 -13.16 -0.02 13.27
N GLN A 488 -13.22 1.27 12.94
CA GLN A 488 -14.36 1.87 12.22
C GLN A 488 -14.48 1.36 10.78
N HIS A 489 -13.37 0.91 10.19
CA HIS A 489 -13.27 0.46 8.80
C HIS A 489 -12.99 -1.04 8.67
N ALA A 490 -12.32 -1.62 9.66
CA ALA A 490 -11.89 -3.00 9.70
C ALA A 490 -12.27 -3.60 11.06
N PRO A 491 -13.43 -4.28 11.16
CA PRO A 491 -13.87 -4.89 12.42
C PRO A 491 -12.84 -5.86 13.00
N GLY A 492 -12.49 -5.67 14.27
CA GLY A 492 -11.41 -6.38 14.96
C GLY A 492 -10.01 -5.89 14.61
N CYS A 493 -9.87 -4.70 14.00
CA CYS A 493 -8.61 -4.12 13.54
C CYS A 493 -7.80 -5.02 12.60
N ARG A 494 -8.47 -5.87 11.81
CA ARG A 494 -7.80 -6.84 10.93
C ARG A 494 -7.80 -6.40 9.47
N LEU A 495 -6.61 -6.36 8.89
CA LEU A 495 -6.35 -6.08 7.48
C LEU A 495 -5.94 -7.37 6.74
N PRO A 496 -6.02 -7.41 5.39
CA PRO A 496 -6.73 -6.46 4.55
C PRO A 496 -8.24 -6.50 4.81
N CYS A 497 -8.95 -5.48 4.36
CA CYS A 497 -10.40 -5.40 4.42
C CYS A 497 -10.94 -4.66 3.16
N PRO A 498 -12.27 -4.49 3.00
CA PRO A 498 -12.82 -3.73 1.88
C PRO A 498 -12.19 -2.35 1.64
N ASP A 499 -11.81 -1.62 2.69
CA ASP A 499 -11.21 -0.29 2.60
C ASP A 499 -9.67 -0.29 2.50
N PHE A 500 -9.01 -1.37 2.94
CA PHE A 500 -7.54 -1.48 3.00
C PHE A 500 -7.04 -2.71 2.24
N SER A 501 -6.19 -2.50 1.23
CA SER A 501 -5.81 -3.55 0.27
C SER A 501 -4.48 -4.27 0.56
N SER A 502 -3.91 -4.04 1.75
CA SER A 502 -2.76 -4.76 2.31
C SER A 502 -3.05 -5.06 3.78
N ASP A 503 -2.39 -6.07 4.34
CA ASP A 503 -2.33 -6.31 5.79
C ASP A 503 -1.34 -5.38 6.52
N HIS A 504 -0.55 -4.60 5.76
CA HIS A 504 0.30 -3.53 6.27
C HIS A 504 -0.34 -2.15 6.08
N ILE A 505 0.16 -1.17 6.84
CA ILE A 505 -0.08 0.26 6.62
C ILE A 505 1.17 0.92 6.04
N ALA A 506 0.98 1.84 5.09
CA ALA A 506 2.13 2.54 4.51
C ALA A 506 2.75 3.51 5.53
N LEU A 507 4.08 3.59 5.55
CA LEU A 507 4.85 4.56 6.33
C LEU A 507 5.45 5.60 5.38
N MET A 508 5.48 6.87 5.77
CA MET A 508 6.08 7.91 4.92
C MET A 508 6.65 9.05 5.74
N ALA A 509 7.80 9.56 5.29
CA ALA A 509 8.50 10.67 5.92
C ALA A 509 8.96 11.68 4.86
N GLU A 510 8.85 12.97 5.19
CA GLU A 510 9.53 14.05 4.47
C GLU A 510 10.85 14.33 5.18
N PHE A 511 11.94 14.36 4.40
CA PHE A 511 13.26 14.66 4.90
C PHE A 511 13.79 15.96 4.30
N GLN A 512 14.65 16.62 5.06
CA GLN A 512 15.50 17.70 4.58
C GLN A 512 16.97 17.33 4.77
N TYR A 513 17.81 17.64 3.78
CA TYR A 513 19.26 17.53 3.94
C TYR A 513 19.78 18.51 4.99
N ARG A 514 20.63 18.03 5.89
CA ARG A 514 21.43 18.89 6.78
C ARG A 514 22.46 19.64 5.93
N ARG A 515 22.72 20.90 6.25
CA ARG A 515 23.88 21.60 5.69
C ARG A 515 25.14 21.01 6.32
N HIS A 516 26.05 20.48 5.51
CA HIS A 516 27.45 20.37 5.93
C HIS A 516 27.94 21.79 6.24
N GLY A 517 28.63 21.95 7.38
CA GLY A 517 28.99 23.25 7.94
C GLY A 517 29.58 24.22 6.91
N ALA A 518 29.13 25.48 7.00
CA ALA A 518 29.80 26.63 6.40
C ALA A 518 31.07 26.97 7.17
#